data_AF-A0A7W0D9X1-F1
#
_entry.id   AF-A0A7W0D9X1-F1
#
_cell.length_a   1.000
_cell.length_b   1.000
_cell.length_c   1.000
_cell.angle_alpha   90.00
_cell.angle_beta   90.00
_cell.angle_gamma   90.00
#
_symmetry.space_group_name_H-M   'P 1'
#
loop_
_entity.id
_entity.type
_entity.pdbx_description
1 polymer ?
#
loop_
_entity_poly.entity_id
_entity_poly.type
_entity_poly.pdbx_seq_one_letter_code
_entity_poly.pdbx_strand_id
1 'polypeptide(L)'
;MDLGKITVGLLSKLNLIPSNQCILPNSFYDYGWAEWLPLANITTLPQISYCVSKGLTRDATVEYLHSHNAEQLFINFEEINRNFITDFQRNEFFLIYSREYSIKIKLEENGMFYPSTMEEVIELFLQLGFLLQNINHSGNKTLDLIIRPFPKVSDHFKYT
;
A
#
# COMPACT_ATOMS: atom_id res chain seq x y z
N MET A 1 -16.52 18.42 -1.78
CA MET A 1 -15.53 18.72 -0.72
C MET A 1 -15.76 17.74 0.40
N ASP A 2 -14.82 16.84 0.65
CA ASP A 2 -14.84 15.93 1.81
C ASP A 2 -14.55 16.74 3.08
N LEU A 3 -15.58 17.43 3.59
CA LEU A 3 -15.52 18.27 4.78
C LEU A 3 -15.28 17.39 6.01
N GLY A 4 -14.02 17.12 6.32
CA GLY A 4 -13.60 16.38 7.52
C GLY A 4 -12.35 15.52 7.34
N LYS A 5 -11.92 15.25 6.09
CA LYS A 5 -10.69 14.49 5.84
C LYS A 5 -9.51 15.40 5.57
N ILE A 6 -8.39 15.12 6.22
CA ILE A 6 -7.08 15.64 5.87
C ILE A 6 -6.41 14.62 4.96
N THR A 7 -5.93 15.05 3.80
CA THR A 7 -5.28 14.20 2.81
C THR A 7 -3.94 14.78 2.39
N VAL A 8 -3.07 13.97 1.79
CA VAL A 8 -1.79 14.41 1.24
C VAL A 8 -1.99 15.46 0.15
N GLY A 9 -2.99 15.29 -0.73
CA GLY A 9 -3.33 16.24 -1.77
C GLY A 9 -3.77 17.59 -1.20
N LEU A 10 -4.52 17.61 -0.09
CA LEU A 10 -4.88 18.84 0.62
C LEU A 10 -3.63 19.54 1.18
N LEU A 11 -2.77 18.81 1.90
CA LEU A 11 -1.56 19.40 2.47
C LEU A 11 -0.59 19.90 1.40
N SER A 12 -0.47 19.18 0.27
CA SER A 12 0.35 19.60 -0.87
C SER A 12 -0.13 20.92 -1.45
N LYS A 13 -1.45 21.08 -1.69
CA LYS A 13 -2.04 22.34 -2.18
C LYS A 13 -1.83 23.53 -1.25
N LEU A 14 -1.69 23.27 0.05
CA LEU A 14 -1.41 24.29 1.06
C LEU A 14 0.11 24.55 1.25
N ASN A 15 0.97 23.90 0.46
CA ASN A 15 2.44 23.94 0.58
C ASN A 15 2.94 23.50 1.98
N LEU A 16 2.24 22.56 2.61
CA LEU A 16 2.58 22.02 3.94
C LEU A 16 3.42 20.74 3.87
N ILE A 17 3.75 20.27 2.68
CA ILE A 17 4.66 19.14 2.46
C ILE A 17 5.97 19.70 1.92
N PRO A 18 7.10 19.54 2.63
CA PRO A 18 8.39 19.98 2.12
C PRO A 18 8.75 19.27 0.81
N SER A 19 9.47 19.97 -0.07
CA SER A 19 9.89 19.42 -1.35
C SER A 19 10.62 18.10 -1.19
N ASN A 20 10.22 17.11 -1.99
CA ASN A 20 10.79 15.75 -2.04
C ASN A 20 10.63 14.94 -0.75
N GLN A 21 9.70 15.32 0.12
CA GLN A 21 9.25 14.50 1.23
C GLN A 21 7.92 13.81 0.92
N CYS A 22 7.66 12.72 1.63
CA CYS A 22 6.36 12.07 1.68
C CYS A 22 5.77 12.21 3.09
N ILE A 23 4.46 12.08 3.20
CA ILE A 23 3.76 12.07 4.49
C ILE A 23 3.09 10.72 4.65
N LEU A 24 3.38 10.05 5.77
CA LEU A 24 2.64 8.87 6.19
C LEU A 24 1.76 9.22 7.39
N PRO A 25 0.52 8.73 7.44
CA PRO A 25 -0.29 8.85 8.63
C PRO A 25 0.33 8.03 9.76
N ASN A 26 0.63 8.66 10.90
CA ASN A 26 1.09 7.94 12.10
C ASN A 26 0.14 6.80 12.49
N SER A 27 -1.17 7.01 12.26
CA SER A 27 -2.22 6.02 12.45
C SER A 27 -2.02 4.71 11.67
N PHE A 28 -1.23 4.71 10.59
CA PHE A 28 -0.82 3.46 9.94
C PHE A 28 -0.08 2.54 10.93
N TYR A 29 0.87 3.11 11.67
CA TYR A 29 1.65 2.41 12.68
C TYR A 29 0.85 2.19 13.96
N ASP A 30 0.15 3.23 14.45
CA ASP A 30 -0.61 3.15 15.70
C ASP A 30 -1.73 2.10 15.64
N TYR A 31 -2.30 1.86 14.46
CA TYR A 31 -3.34 0.84 14.26
C TYR A 31 -2.78 -0.53 13.83
N GLY A 32 -1.46 -0.70 13.77
CA GLY A 32 -0.83 -2.00 13.55
C GLY A 32 -0.91 -2.54 12.12
N TRP A 33 -1.16 -1.68 11.12
CA TRP A 33 -1.38 -2.12 9.73
C TRP A 33 -0.22 -2.94 9.13
N ALA A 34 1.00 -2.77 9.62
CA ALA A 34 2.17 -3.54 9.20
C ALA A 34 2.03 -5.07 9.43
N GLU A 35 1.15 -5.52 10.33
CA GLU A 35 0.89 -6.95 10.58
C GLU A 35 -0.19 -7.55 9.67
N TRP A 36 -0.90 -6.70 8.91
CA TRP A 36 -2.07 -7.06 8.12
C TRP A 36 -1.85 -6.89 6.62
N LEU A 37 -0.68 -6.36 6.23
CA LEU A 37 -0.37 -6.03 4.85
C LEU A 37 0.89 -6.73 4.35
N PRO A 38 0.94 -7.12 3.06
CA PRO A 38 2.14 -7.65 2.44
C PRO A 38 3.33 -6.70 2.64
N LEU A 39 4.55 -7.22 2.73
CA LEU A 39 5.74 -6.38 2.92
C LEU A 39 5.86 -5.31 1.81
N ALA A 40 5.54 -5.68 0.56
CA ALA A 40 5.51 -4.78 -0.58
C ALA A 40 4.60 -3.55 -0.37
N ASN A 41 3.47 -3.74 0.31
CA ASN A 41 2.52 -2.66 0.57
C ASN A 41 3.07 -1.66 1.59
N ILE A 42 3.82 -2.14 2.59
CA ILE A 42 4.41 -1.29 3.63
C ILE A 42 5.39 -0.28 3.01
N THR A 43 6.19 -0.72 2.04
CA THR A 43 7.17 0.14 1.33
C THR A 43 6.53 1.00 0.24
N THR A 44 5.42 0.54 -0.34
CA THR A 44 4.72 1.23 -1.44
C THR A 44 3.90 2.43 -0.97
N LEU A 45 3.31 2.40 0.23
CA LEU A 45 2.49 3.50 0.74
C LEU A 45 3.24 4.86 0.80
N PRO A 46 4.51 4.95 1.28
CA PRO A 46 5.28 6.20 1.20
C PRO A 46 5.53 6.69 -0.24
N GLN A 47 5.76 5.77 -1.18
CA GLN A 47 5.94 6.10 -2.60
C GLN A 47 4.64 6.70 -3.18
N ILE A 48 3.49 6.11 -2.88
CA ILE A 48 2.18 6.66 -3.29
C ILE A 48 1.97 8.04 -2.69
N SER A 49 2.29 8.25 -1.41
CA SER A 49 2.22 9.57 -0.77
C SER A 49 3.06 10.61 -1.52
N TYR A 50 4.27 10.25 -1.94
CA TYR A 50 5.09 11.11 -2.79
C TYR A 50 4.42 11.39 -4.14
N CYS A 51 3.90 10.38 -4.84
CA CYS A 51 3.20 10.57 -6.12
C CYS A 51 1.99 11.51 -5.99
N VAL A 52 1.21 11.36 -4.92
CA VAL A 52 0.07 12.24 -4.60
C VAL A 52 0.53 13.66 -4.35
N SER A 53 1.62 13.87 -3.59
CA SER A 53 2.13 15.22 -3.32
C SER A 53 2.60 15.93 -4.59
N LYS A 54 3.07 15.18 -5.59
CA LYS A 54 3.44 15.67 -6.92
C LYS A 54 2.26 15.82 -7.89
N GLY A 55 1.05 15.43 -7.49
CA GLY A 55 -0.15 15.54 -8.32
C GLY A 55 -0.17 14.58 -9.51
N LEU A 56 0.50 13.43 -9.41
CA LEU A 56 0.50 12.42 -10.46
C LEU A 56 -0.90 11.79 -10.64
N THR A 57 -1.17 11.33 -11.87
CA THR A 57 -2.35 10.51 -12.15
C THR A 57 -2.17 9.11 -11.56
N ARG A 58 -3.26 8.33 -11.51
CA ARG A 58 -3.20 6.92 -11.10
C ARG A 58 -2.23 6.13 -11.99
N ASP A 59 -2.34 6.30 -13.30
CA ASP A 59 -1.52 5.54 -14.26
C ASP A 59 -0.03 5.92 -14.13
N ALA A 60 0.28 7.22 -14.01
CA ALA A 60 1.65 7.67 -13.76
C ALA A 60 2.18 7.22 -12.38
N THR A 61 1.30 7.05 -11.38
CA THR A 61 1.67 6.48 -10.09
C THR A 61 2.04 5.01 -10.24
N VAL A 62 1.26 4.22 -10.98
CA VAL A 62 1.57 2.81 -11.27
C VAL A 62 2.92 2.68 -11.98
N GLU A 63 3.16 3.47 -13.03
CA GLU A 63 4.45 3.49 -13.75
C GLU A 63 5.62 3.87 -12.84
N TYR A 64 5.41 4.87 -11.96
CA TYR A 64 6.41 5.26 -10.96
C TYR A 64 6.73 4.09 -10.01
N LEU A 65 5.71 3.40 -9.50
CA LEU A 65 5.88 2.27 -8.59
C LEU A 65 6.61 1.11 -9.27
N HIS A 66 6.31 0.80 -10.53
CA HIS A 66 7.04 -0.23 -11.28
C HIS A 66 8.52 0.10 -11.46
N SER A 67 8.85 1.36 -11.76
CA SER A 67 10.24 1.78 -11.96
C SER A 67 11.08 1.89 -10.68
N HIS A 68 10.44 2.02 -9.52
CA HIS A 68 11.12 2.26 -8.23
C HIS A 68 11.14 1.03 -7.31
N ASN A 69 10.60 -0.10 -7.76
CA ASN A 69 10.51 -1.31 -6.98
C ASN A 69 11.38 -2.43 -7.57
N ALA A 70 11.98 -3.24 -6.69
CA ALA A 70 12.83 -4.36 -7.10
C ALA A 70 12.02 -5.46 -7.78
N GLU A 71 12.68 -6.26 -8.61
CA GLU A 71 12.12 -7.52 -9.09
C GLU A 71 11.80 -8.43 -7.87
N GLN A 72 10.61 -9.03 -7.87
CA GLN A 72 10.08 -9.94 -6.82
C GLN A 72 9.70 -9.28 -5.47
N LEU A 73 8.78 -8.31 -5.50
CA LEU A 73 8.15 -7.79 -4.27
C LEU A 73 7.08 -8.69 -3.66
N PHE A 74 6.42 -9.51 -4.48
CA PHE A 74 5.30 -10.35 -4.06
C PHE A 74 5.71 -11.82 -4.04
N ILE A 75 5.21 -12.57 -3.06
CA ILE A 75 5.44 -14.01 -3.00
C ILE A 75 4.53 -14.72 -4.01
N ASN A 76 5.14 -15.47 -4.93
CA ASN A 76 4.40 -16.45 -5.72
C ASN A 76 4.13 -17.68 -4.83
N PHE A 77 2.87 -17.88 -4.45
CA PHE A 77 2.47 -19.00 -3.61
C PHE A 77 2.32 -20.33 -4.38
N GLU A 78 2.25 -20.29 -5.71
CA GLU A 78 2.14 -21.47 -6.57
C GLU A 78 3.53 -22.08 -6.85
N GLU A 79 4.54 -21.23 -6.99
CA GLU A 79 5.92 -21.62 -7.30
C GLU A 79 6.85 -21.39 -6.11
N ILE A 80 6.87 -22.36 -5.18
CA ILE A 80 7.80 -22.31 -4.06
C ILE A 80 9.23 -22.56 -4.57
N ASN A 81 10.12 -21.57 -4.44
CA ASN A 81 11.54 -21.75 -4.69
C ASN A 81 12.09 -22.84 -3.75
N ARG A 82 12.73 -23.86 -4.30
CA ARG A 82 13.37 -24.95 -3.53
C ARG A 82 14.89 -24.99 -3.72
N ASN A 83 15.42 -24.13 -4.57
CA ASN A 83 16.82 -24.12 -4.97
C ASN A 83 17.60 -23.12 -4.10
N PHE A 84 17.85 -23.50 -2.85
CA PHE A 84 18.64 -22.70 -1.92
C PHE A 84 20.08 -23.22 -1.85
N ILE A 85 21.05 -22.31 -1.89
CA ILE A 85 22.48 -22.67 -1.79
C ILE A 85 22.87 -22.91 -0.32
N THR A 86 22.20 -22.22 0.62
CA THR A 86 22.51 -22.29 2.05
C THR A 86 21.24 -22.45 2.90
N ASP A 87 21.39 -23.04 4.10
CA ASP A 87 20.32 -23.13 5.09
C ASP A 87 19.83 -21.75 5.54
N PHE A 88 20.73 -20.75 5.58
CA PHE A 88 20.38 -19.37 5.92
C PHE A 88 19.39 -18.78 4.91
N GLN A 89 19.70 -18.85 3.61
CA GLN A 89 18.79 -18.40 2.54
C GLN A 89 17.45 -19.13 2.58
N ARG A 90 17.48 -20.45 2.83
CA ARG A 90 16.26 -21.25 2.99
C ARG A 90 15.40 -20.74 4.15
N ASN A 91 16.02 -20.49 5.31
CA ASN A 91 15.32 -20.04 6.50
C ASN A 91 14.76 -18.62 6.33
N GLU A 92 15.51 -17.69 5.73
CA GLU A 92 15.00 -16.35 5.41
C GLU A 92 13.80 -16.41 4.46
N PHE A 93 13.89 -17.23 3.40
CA PHE A 93 12.78 -17.41 2.48
C PHE A 93 11.53 -17.94 3.19
N PHE A 94 11.64 -19.02 3.98
CA PHE A 94 10.49 -19.59 4.65
C PHE A 94 9.90 -18.67 5.72
N LEU A 95 10.73 -17.86 6.40
CA LEU A 95 10.23 -16.85 7.34
C LEU A 95 9.34 -15.82 6.64
N ILE A 96 9.80 -15.29 5.51
CA ILE A 96 9.02 -14.33 4.70
C ILE A 96 7.78 -15.03 4.14
N TYR A 97 7.94 -16.23 3.56
CA TYR A 97 6.84 -17.00 3.00
C TYR A 97 5.73 -17.25 4.03
N SER A 98 6.07 -17.71 5.24
CA SER A 98 5.08 -17.95 6.30
C SER A 98 4.36 -16.69 6.75
N ARG A 99 5.06 -15.55 6.83
CA ARG A 99 4.43 -14.24 7.12
C ARG A 99 3.44 -13.88 6.02
N GLU A 100 3.89 -13.87 4.78
CA GLU A 100 3.09 -13.45 3.62
C GLU A 100 1.89 -14.39 3.42
N TYR A 101 2.07 -15.70 3.63
CA TYR A 101 0.98 -16.68 3.57
C TYR A 101 -0.08 -16.40 4.66
N SER A 102 0.35 -16.11 5.89
CA SER A 102 -0.58 -15.76 6.98
C SER A 102 -1.38 -14.51 6.65
N ILE A 103 -0.76 -13.52 5.99
CA ILE A 103 -1.44 -12.30 5.56
C ILE A 103 -2.41 -12.57 4.41
N LYS A 104 -2.01 -13.40 3.43
CA LYS A 104 -2.90 -13.85 2.37
C LYS A 104 -4.18 -14.44 2.94
N ILE A 105 -4.07 -15.37 3.88
CA ILE A 105 -5.24 -15.99 4.53
C ILE A 105 -6.10 -14.94 5.23
N LYS A 106 -5.51 -14.03 6.01
CA LYS A 106 -6.27 -12.95 6.68
C LYS A 106 -7.01 -12.05 5.69
N LEU A 107 -6.39 -11.70 4.56
CA LEU A 107 -7.04 -10.91 3.51
C LEU A 107 -8.21 -11.67 2.89
N GLU A 108 -7.99 -12.93 2.51
CA GLU A 108 -8.99 -13.79 1.86
C GLU A 108 -10.19 -14.06 2.77
N GLU A 109 -9.97 -14.32 4.07
CA GLU A 109 -11.03 -14.47 5.06
C GLU A 109 -11.89 -13.22 5.24
N ASN A 110 -11.35 -12.04 4.91
CA ASN A 110 -12.05 -10.76 4.98
C ASN A 110 -12.48 -10.25 3.58
N GLY A 111 -12.51 -11.13 2.57
CA GLY A 111 -13.05 -10.84 1.23
C GLY A 111 -12.13 -10.00 0.35
N MET A 112 -10.86 -9.91 0.68
CA MET A 112 -9.82 -9.22 -0.08
C MET A 112 -8.85 -10.22 -0.70
N PHE A 113 -8.04 -9.76 -1.65
CA PHE A 113 -7.03 -10.60 -2.30
C PHE A 113 -5.62 -10.15 -1.94
N TYR A 114 -4.70 -11.11 -1.87
CA TYR A 114 -3.27 -10.81 -1.80
C TYR A 114 -2.80 -10.24 -3.14
N PRO A 115 -2.21 -9.03 -3.18
CA PRO A 115 -1.81 -8.39 -4.42
C PRO A 115 -0.57 -9.06 -5.02
N SER A 116 -0.55 -9.12 -6.34
CA SER A 116 0.52 -9.64 -7.20
C SER A 116 1.07 -8.57 -8.16
N THR A 117 0.40 -7.42 -8.25
CA THR A 117 0.79 -6.28 -9.09
C THR A 117 0.65 -4.95 -8.33
N MET A 118 1.23 -3.87 -8.88
CA MET A 118 1.12 -2.53 -8.27
C MET A 118 -0.30 -1.97 -8.38
N GLU A 119 -1.01 -2.32 -9.45
CA GLU A 119 -2.41 -2.01 -9.62
C GLU A 119 -3.24 -2.67 -8.51
N GLU A 120 -2.99 -3.94 -8.23
CA GLU A 120 -3.66 -4.66 -7.14
C GLU A 120 -3.33 -4.09 -5.76
N VAL A 121 -2.09 -3.59 -5.55
CA VAL A 121 -1.75 -2.85 -4.32
C VAL A 121 -2.59 -1.58 -4.18
N ILE A 122 -2.74 -0.81 -5.26
CA ILE A 122 -3.58 0.40 -5.25
C ILE A 122 -5.05 0.04 -4.99
N GLU A 123 -5.57 -1.01 -5.64
CA GLU A 123 -6.94 -1.48 -5.42
C GLU A 123 -7.16 -1.93 -3.97
N LEU A 124 -6.22 -2.67 -3.39
CA LEU A 124 -6.28 -3.05 -1.97
C LEU A 124 -6.33 -1.80 -1.07
N PHE A 125 -5.49 -0.80 -1.33
CA PHE A 125 -5.49 0.44 -0.55
C PHE A 125 -6.77 1.28 -0.73
N LEU A 126 -7.42 1.21 -1.89
CA LEU A 126 -8.75 1.80 -2.10
C LEU A 126 -9.81 1.05 -1.29
N GLN A 127 -9.79 -0.29 -1.29
CA GLN A 127 -10.71 -1.13 -0.50
C GLN A 127 -10.56 -0.91 1.01
N LEU A 128 -9.32 -0.76 1.49
CA LEU A 128 -8.99 -0.47 2.88
C LEU A 128 -9.24 1.00 3.26
N GLY A 129 -9.69 1.84 2.33
CA GLY A 129 -9.97 3.26 2.60
C GLY A 129 -8.74 4.10 2.90
N PHE A 130 -7.54 3.66 2.53
CA PHE A 130 -6.32 4.48 2.66
C PHE A 130 -6.29 5.55 1.57
N LEU A 131 -6.69 5.16 0.37
CA LEU A 131 -6.71 6.02 -0.80
C LEU A 131 -8.14 6.44 -1.15
N LEU A 132 -8.24 7.62 -1.73
CA LEU A 132 -9.40 8.09 -2.46
C LEU A 132 -9.04 8.15 -3.94
N GLN A 133 -9.98 7.78 -4.80
CA GLN A 133 -9.86 7.99 -6.24
C GLN A 133 -10.80 9.10 -6.68
N ASN A 134 -10.26 10.07 -7.41
CA ASN A 134 -11.01 11.20 -7.95
C ASN A 134 -10.75 11.32 -9.45
N ILE A 135 -11.58 12.14 -10.12
CA ILE A 135 -11.37 12.55 -11.50
C ILE A 135 -10.96 14.02 -11.48
N ASN A 136 -9.83 14.35 -12.10
CA ASN A 136 -9.36 15.74 -12.20
C ASN A 136 -10.10 16.52 -13.31
N HIS A 137 -9.82 17.82 -13.43
CA HIS A 137 -10.45 18.67 -14.44
C HIS A 137 -10.18 18.24 -15.89
N SER A 138 -9.12 17.47 -16.13
CA SER A 138 -8.76 16.92 -17.44
C SER A 138 -9.39 15.55 -17.71
N GLY A 139 -10.22 15.02 -16.80
CA GLY A 139 -10.86 13.70 -16.94
C GLY A 139 -9.99 12.52 -16.50
N ASN A 140 -8.79 12.76 -15.98
CA ASN A 140 -7.87 11.69 -15.56
C ASN A 140 -8.12 11.27 -14.12
N LYS A 141 -7.95 9.97 -13.84
CA LYS A 141 -8.00 9.43 -12.48
C LYS A 141 -6.79 9.91 -11.68
N THR A 142 -7.04 10.45 -10.50
CA THR A 142 -6.00 10.81 -9.53
C THR A 142 -6.27 10.11 -8.20
N LEU A 143 -5.19 9.87 -7.46
CA LEU A 143 -5.25 9.30 -6.12
C LEU A 143 -5.06 10.39 -5.08
N ASP A 144 -5.61 10.19 -3.89
CA ASP A 144 -5.30 11.00 -2.72
C ASP A 144 -5.18 10.11 -1.49
N LEU A 145 -4.12 10.31 -0.68
CA LEU A 145 -3.87 9.51 0.51
C LEU A 145 -4.49 10.18 1.73
N ILE A 146 -5.32 9.44 2.45
CA ILE A 146 -5.94 9.91 3.69
C ILE A 146 -4.88 9.96 4.80
N ILE A 147 -4.87 11.08 5.52
CA ILE A 147 -4.05 11.27 6.72
C ILE A 147 -4.91 11.18 7.98
N ARG A 148 -6.10 11.81 7.96
CA ARG A 148 -7.03 11.78 9.10
C ARG A 148 -8.48 11.98 8.65
N PRO A 149 -9.47 11.24 9.22
CA PRO A 149 -9.27 10.03 10.02
C PRO A 149 -8.73 8.89 9.14
N PHE A 150 -7.66 8.24 9.58
CA PHE A 150 -7.15 7.05 8.91
C PHE A 150 -7.96 5.81 9.36
N PRO A 151 -8.25 4.84 8.46
CA PRO A 151 -8.98 3.63 8.82
C PRO A 151 -8.23 2.78 9.84
N LYS A 152 -8.97 2.16 10.78
CA LYS A 152 -8.42 1.18 11.72
C LYS A 152 -8.50 -0.21 11.12
N VAL A 153 -7.59 -1.09 11.53
CA VAL A 153 -7.64 -2.52 11.17
C VAL A 153 -9.01 -3.13 11.53
N SER A 154 -9.53 -2.81 12.71
CA SER A 154 -10.83 -3.29 13.20
C SER A 154 -12.03 -2.91 12.31
N ASP A 155 -11.87 -1.90 11.45
CA ASP A 155 -12.93 -1.46 10.54
C ASP A 155 -13.07 -2.41 9.33
N HIS A 156 -12.01 -3.18 9.03
CA HIS A 156 -11.91 -4.05 7.85
C HIS A 156 -11.71 -5.52 8.18
N PHE A 157 -11.09 -5.82 9.32
CA PHE A 157 -10.79 -7.19 9.74
C PHE A 157 -11.61 -7.53 10.98
N LYS A 158 -12.37 -8.61 10.90
CA LYS A 158 -12.99 -9.20 12.10
C LYS A 158 -11.89 -9.89 12.89
N TYR A 159 -11.72 -9.54 14.16
CA TYR A 159 -10.86 -10.29 15.06
C TYR A 159 -11.37 -11.74 15.12
N THR A 160 -10.62 -12.67 14.55
CA THR A 160 -10.77 -14.11 14.75
C THR A 160 -9.95 -14.57 15.95
#